data_AF-A0A443NNS4-F1
#
_entry.id   AF-A0A443NNS4-F1
#
_cell.length_a   1.000
_cell.length_b   1.000
_cell.length_c   1.000
_cell.angle_alpha   90.00
_cell.angle_beta   90.00
_cell.angle_gamma   90.00
#
_symmetry.space_group_name_H-M   'P 1'
#
loop_
_entity.id
_entity.type
_entity.pdbx_description
1 polymer ?
#
loop_
_entity_poly.entity_id
_entity_poly.type
_entity_poly.pdbx_seq_one_letter_code
_entity_poly.pdbx_strand_id
1 'polypeptide(L)'
;MEKGTVGEWVRCNFGLPYIHEITSSIKYHLNLTTKGYRSLVYSGDHDSKVPFVGTQAWIRSLNFSIIDEWRSWWVDGQVAGYTRTYANNLTFATVKARYSWEEDIQRQSTNLRNALLCSINGFLINLCKRSFIRMVESTSVFE
;
A
#
# COMPACT_ATOMS: atom_id res chain seq x y z
N MET A 1 -6.19 -31.66 28.88
CA MET A 1 -6.15 -30.86 27.65
C MET A 1 -7.00 -31.57 26.62
N GLU A 2 -8.12 -30.97 26.20
CA GLU A 2 -8.97 -31.54 25.15
C GLU A 2 -8.30 -31.39 23.78
N LYS A 3 -8.31 -32.45 22.97
CA LYS A 3 -7.83 -32.39 21.58
C LYS A 3 -8.66 -31.37 20.79
N GLY A 4 -8.00 -30.35 20.25
CA GLY A 4 -8.62 -29.36 19.35
C GLY A 4 -8.80 -27.96 19.92
N THR A 5 -8.40 -27.70 21.17
CA THR A 5 -8.34 -26.32 21.68
C THR A 5 -7.06 -25.64 21.19
N VAL A 6 -7.21 -24.53 20.47
CA VAL A 6 -6.10 -23.62 20.17
C VAL A 6 -5.59 -23.05 21.50
N GLY A 7 -4.28 -23.05 21.70
CA GLY A 7 -3.65 -22.49 22.90
C GLY A 7 -3.86 -20.97 23.02
N GLU A 8 -3.14 -20.33 23.95
CA GLU A 8 -3.16 -18.88 24.11
C GLU A 8 -2.90 -18.16 22.77
N TRP A 9 -3.74 -17.17 22.46
CA TRP A 9 -3.56 -16.38 21.24
C TRP A 9 -2.36 -15.45 21.39
N VAL A 10 -1.40 -15.56 20.48
CA VAL A 10 -0.20 -14.72 20.44
C VAL A 10 -0.21 -13.86 19.18
N ARG A 11 0.13 -12.56 19.32
CA ARG A 11 0.07 -11.59 18.20
C ARG A 11 1.04 -11.92 17.07
N CYS A 12 2.26 -12.36 17.39
CA CYS A 12 3.26 -12.81 16.42
C CYS A 12 3.99 -14.03 17.00
N ASN A 13 3.98 -15.15 16.30
CA ASN A 13 4.76 -16.33 16.66
C ASN A 13 6.02 -16.42 15.79
N PHE A 14 7.16 -16.01 16.33
CA PHE A 14 8.45 -16.03 15.62
C PHE A 14 9.11 -17.42 15.59
N GLY A 15 8.55 -18.42 16.29
CA GLY A 15 9.07 -19.79 16.32
C GLY A 15 8.51 -20.72 15.24
N LEU A 16 7.75 -20.18 14.27
CA LEU A 16 7.21 -20.98 13.17
C LEU A 16 8.34 -21.39 12.21
N PRO A 17 8.48 -22.69 11.89
CA PRO A 17 9.47 -23.12 10.91
C PRO A 17 8.99 -22.76 9.51
N TYR A 18 9.74 -21.93 8.80
CA TYR A 18 9.52 -21.64 7.38
C TYR A 18 10.86 -21.43 6.67
N ILE A 19 10.85 -21.60 5.35
CA ILE A 19 12.02 -21.40 4.48
C ILE A 19 11.82 -20.14 3.64
N HIS A 20 12.88 -19.36 3.47
CA HIS A 20 12.87 -18.15 2.66
C HIS A 20 13.21 -18.48 1.21
N GLU A 21 12.20 -18.85 0.40
CA GLU A 21 12.41 -19.19 -1.02
C GLU A 21 12.28 -17.98 -1.95
N ILE A 22 11.49 -16.98 -1.56
CA ILE A 22 11.19 -15.81 -2.38
C ILE A 22 11.98 -14.61 -1.87
N THR A 23 13.00 -14.22 -2.63
CA THR A 23 13.86 -13.07 -2.31
C THR A 23 13.33 -11.74 -2.85
N SER A 24 12.43 -11.77 -3.85
CA SER A 24 11.85 -10.57 -4.44
C SER A 24 10.45 -10.80 -4.99
N SER A 25 9.57 -9.82 -4.77
CA SER A 25 8.21 -9.80 -5.29
C SER A 25 8.09 -9.16 -6.68
N ILE A 26 9.16 -8.55 -7.21
CA ILE A 26 9.16 -7.75 -8.45
C ILE A 26 8.52 -8.52 -9.62
N LYS A 27 8.99 -9.76 -9.87
CA LYS A 27 8.51 -10.60 -10.98
C LYS A 27 7.00 -10.86 -10.91
N TYR A 28 6.47 -11.05 -9.71
CA TYR A 28 5.05 -11.32 -9.51
C TYR A 28 4.22 -10.06 -9.76
N HIS A 29 4.68 -8.91 -9.28
CA HIS A 29 4.02 -7.63 -9.54
C HIS A 29 4.00 -7.28 -11.02
N LEU A 30 5.12 -7.43 -11.73
CA LEU A 30 5.19 -7.23 -13.18
C LEU A 30 4.18 -8.11 -13.93
N ASN A 31 4.05 -9.38 -13.57
CA ASN A 31 3.08 -10.29 -14.19
C ASN A 31 1.64 -9.82 -13.98
N LEU A 32 1.30 -9.41 -12.75
CA LEU A 32 -0.04 -8.92 -12.44
C LEU A 32 -0.37 -7.60 -13.16
N THR A 33 0.54 -6.63 -13.14
CA THR A 33 0.32 -5.34 -13.80
C THR A 33 0.26 -5.49 -15.33
N THR A 34 1.02 -6.42 -15.92
CA THR A 34 0.97 -6.72 -17.38
C THR A 34 -0.36 -7.36 -17.79
N LYS A 35 -1.02 -8.09 -16.89
CA LYS A 35 -2.39 -8.59 -17.09
C LYS A 35 -3.47 -7.52 -16.93
N GLY A 36 -3.08 -6.27 -16.66
CA GLY A 36 -3.99 -5.13 -16.50
C GLY A 36 -4.57 -4.95 -15.10
N TYR A 37 -4.13 -5.75 -14.11
CA TYR A 37 -4.60 -5.58 -12.73
C TYR A 37 -4.12 -4.25 -12.13
N ARG A 38 -5.07 -3.50 -11.55
CA ARG A 38 -4.78 -2.24 -10.86
C ARG A 38 -4.06 -2.51 -9.54
N SER A 39 -2.97 -1.78 -9.31
CA SER A 39 -2.15 -1.90 -8.11
C SER A 39 -2.11 -0.59 -7.33
N LEU A 40 -2.32 -0.68 -6.02
CA LEU A 40 -2.09 0.42 -5.07
C LEU A 40 -0.99 -0.01 -4.10
N VAL A 41 0.11 0.73 -4.12
CA VAL A 41 1.22 0.61 -3.17
C VAL A 41 1.18 1.84 -2.26
N TYR A 42 1.31 1.65 -0.95
CA TYR A 42 1.33 2.77 -0.03
C TYR A 42 2.30 2.56 1.14
N SER A 43 2.80 3.66 1.68
CA SER A 43 3.75 3.64 2.80
C SER A 43 3.45 4.77 3.78
N GLY A 44 3.58 4.52 5.08
CA GLY A 44 3.63 5.58 6.08
C GLY A 44 4.94 6.36 5.95
N ASP A 45 4.89 7.69 6.05
CA ASP A 45 6.10 8.52 5.94
C ASP A 45 7.00 8.48 7.18
N HIS A 46 6.50 7.97 8.31
CA HIS A 46 7.26 7.78 9.56
C HIS A 46 7.62 6.31 9.85
N ASP A 47 7.37 5.37 8.93
CA ASP A 47 7.83 3.99 9.11
C ASP A 47 9.34 3.91 8.94
N SER A 48 10.06 3.64 10.03
CA SER A 48 11.51 3.50 10.01
C SER A 48 11.98 2.08 9.68
N LYS A 49 11.11 1.06 9.80
CA LYS A 49 11.46 -0.33 9.47
C LYS A 49 11.40 -0.54 7.96
N VAL A 50 10.36 0.01 7.31
CA VAL A 50 10.18 -0.05 5.86
C VAL A 50 9.95 1.36 5.31
N PRO A 51 11.02 2.16 5.19
CA PRO A 51 10.87 3.56 4.81
C PRO A 51 10.36 3.69 3.38
N PHE A 52 9.46 4.66 3.14
CA PHE A 52 8.81 4.85 1.85
C PHE A 52 9.79 5.07 0.69
N VAL A 53 11.00 5.56 0.95
CA VAL A 53 12.07 5.70 -0.05
C VAL A 53 12.54 4.35 -0.59
N GLY A 54 12.51 3.29 0.24
CA GLY A 54 12.77 1.91 -0.17
C GLY A 54 11.67 1.41 -1.09
N THR A 55 10.40 1.67 -0.76
CA THR A 55 9.26 1.37 -1.62
C THR A 55 9.35 2.14 -2.96
N GLN A 56 9.79 3.40 -2.95
CA GLN A 56 10.05 4.14 -4.20
C GLN A 56 11.15 3.52 -5.05
N ALA A 57 12.25 3.05 -4.44
CA ALA A 57 13.31 2.35 -5.16
C ALA A 57 12.79 1.03 -5.76
N TRP A 58 11.98 0.28 -5.01
CA TRP A 58 11.30 -0.92 -5.51
C TRP A 58 10.37 -0.61 -6.69
N ILE A 59 9.55 0.45 -6.64
CA ILE A 59 8.70 0.86 -7.78
C ILE A 59 9.55 1.24 -9.00
N ARG A 60 10.65 1.98 -8.81
CA ARG A 60 11.56 2.35 -9.92
C ARG A 60 12.13 1.10 -10.63
N SER A 61 12.37 0.02 -9.89
CA SER A 61 12.85 -1.25 -10.47
C SER A 61 11.85 -1.91 -11.41
N LEU A 62 10.55 -1.58 -11.34
CA LEU A 62 9.53 -2.06 -12.28
C LEU A 62 9.63 -1.37 -13.65
N ASN A 63 10.35 -0.24 -13.74
CA ASN A 63 10.59 0.51 -14.97
C ASN A 63 9.32 0.96 -15.72
N PHE A 64 8.30 1.39 -14.99
CA PHE A 64 7.10 2.00 -15.57
C PHE A 64 7.29 3.51 -15.76
N SER A 65 6.76 4.05 -16.85
CA SER A 65 6.72 5.50 -17.07
C SER A 65 5.81 6.17 -16.04
N ILE A 66 6.15 7.40 -15.66
CA ILE A 66 5.31 8.24 -14.80
C ILE A 66 4.17 8.80 -15.67
N ILE A 67 2.94 8.67 -15.19
CA ILE A 67 1.74 9.18 -15.88
C ILE A 67 1.29 10.49 -15.22
N ASP A 68 1.47 10.61 -13.91
CA ASP A 68 1.07 11.79 -13.16
C ASP A 68 2.11 12.09 -12.08
N GLU A 69 2.54 13.34 -12.01
CA GLU A 69 3.64 13.76 -11.17
C GLU A 69 3.33 13.71 -9.68
N TRP A 70 4.39 13.77 -8.88
CA TRP A 70 4.30 13.74 -7.42
C TRP A 70 3.50 14.94 -6.90
N ARG A 71 2.36 14.68 -6.26
CA ARG A 71 1.48 15.74 -5.73
C ARG A 71 0.88 15.36 -4.40
N SER A 72 0.50 16.36 -3.61
CA SER A 72 -0.23 16.16 -2.36
C SER A 72 -1.65 15.63 -2.61
N TRP A 73 -2.15 14.77 -1.72
CA TRP A 73 -3.57 14.47 -1.59
C TRP A 73 -4.10 14.95 -0.24
N TRP A 74 -5.39 15.28 -0.19
CA TRP A 74 -5.99 16.03 0.92
C TRP A 74 -7.18 15.28 1.51
N VAL A 75 -7.35 15.40 2.82
CA VAL A 75 -8.53 14.94 3.58
C VAL A 75 -8.88 16.05 4.56
N ASP A 76 -10.16 16.44 4.61
CA ASP A 76 -10.67 17.47 5.53
C ASP A 76 -9.85 18.78 5.53
N GLY A 77 -9.41 19.21 4.34
CA GLY A 77 -8.62 20.44 4.19
C GLY A 77 -7.17 20.35 4.70
N GLN A 78 -6.66 19.16 5.00
CA GLN A 78 -5.28 18.90 5.41
C GLN A 78 -4.58 17.97 4.42
N VAL A 79 -3.28 18.17 4.22
CA VAL A 79 -2.45 17.24 3.44
C VAL A 79 -2.37 15.91 4.18
N ALA A 80 -2.95 14.87 3.58
CA ALA A 80 -2.95 13.52 4.12
C ALA A 80 -1.76 12.68 3.59
N GLY A 81 -1.05 13.19 2.59
CA GLY A 81 0.20 12.61 2.08
C GLY A 81 0.45 13.02 0.64
N TYR A 82 1.21 12.21 -0.10
CA TYR A 82 1.54 12.45 -1.50
C TYR A 82 1.24 11.24 -2.37
N THR A 83 1.01 11.44 -3.67
CA THR A 83 0.69 10.39 -4.62
C THR A 83 1.36 10.63 -5.97
N ARG A 84 1.63 9.54 -6.69
CA ARG A 84 2.12 9.53 -8.07
C ARG A 84 1.56 8.29 -8.76
N THR A 85 1.23 8.43 -10.04
CA THR A 85 0.76 7.31 -10.86
C THR A 85 1.78 6.96 -11.93
N TYR A 86 1.79 5.68 -12.26
CA TYR A 86 2.67 5.08 -13.25
C TYR A 86 1.83 4.37 -14.31
N ALA A 87 2.46 4.04 -15.43
CA ALA A 87 1.89 3.13 -16.41
C ALA A 87 1.52 1.78 -15.76
N ASN A 88 0.78 0.95 -16.51
CA ASN A 88 0.34 -0.38 -16.07
C ASN A 88 -0.55 -0.33 -14.81
N ASN A 89 -1.32 0.75 -14.64
CA ASN A 89 -2.31 0.93 -13.58
C ASN A 89 -1.74 0.83 -12.15
N LEU A 90 -0.50 1.28 -11.95
CA LEU A 90 0.14 1.35 -10.64
C LEU A 90 0.02 2.77 -10.05
N THR A 91 -0.48 2.85 -8.82
CA THR A 91 -0.50 4.09 -8.03
C THR A 91 0.32 3.91 -6.77
N PHE A 92 1.18 4.87 -6.46
CA PHE A 92 1.92 4.93 -5.22
C PHE A 92 1.46 6.13 -4.40
N ALA A 93 1.23 5.92 -3.10
CA ALA A 93 0.90 7.00 -2.19
C ALA A 93 1.61 6.89 -0.85
N THR A 94 2.06 8.02 -0.31
CA THR A 94 2.44 8.11 1.10
C THR A 94 1.24 8.53 1.94
N VAL A 95 1.24 8.06 3.18
CA VAL A 95 0.30 8.48 4.21
C VAL A 95 1.08 9.24 5.25
N LYS A 96 0.71 10.51 5.47
CA LYS A 96 1.32 11.38 6.45
C LYS A 96 0.86 10.97 7.84
N ALA A 97 1.80 10.58 8.71
CA ALA A 97 1.47 10.28 10.09
C ALA A 97 0.86 11.50 10.79
N ARG A 98 -0.20 11.26 11.57
CA ARG A 98 -0.74 12.22 12.54
C ARG A 98 -0.40 11.70 13.94
N TYR A 99 -0.02 12.60 14.84
CA TYR A 99 0.32 12.27 16.23
C TYR A 99 -0.88 11.81 17.08
N SER A 100 -2.06 11.54 16.49
CA SER A 100 -3.29 11.21 17.22
C SER A 100 -3.77 9.77 16.97
N TRP A 101 -3.14 8.81 17.65
CA TRP A 101 -3.59 7.43 17.97
C TRP A 101 -4.09 6.51 16.83
N GLU A 102 -4.09 5.19 17.09
CA GLU A 102 -4.35 4.08 16.13
C GLU A 102 -5.58 4.25 15.21
N GLU A 103 -6.64 4.91 15.68
CA GLU A 103 -7.90 5.08 14.92
C GLU A 103 -7.72 5.96 13.67
N ASP A 104 -6.78 6.90 13.69
CA ASP A 104 -6.52 7.78 12.55
C ASP A 104 -5.80 7.06 11.40
N ILE A 105 -4.99 6.03 11.67
CA ILE A 105 -4.28 5.27 10.63
C ILE A 105 -5.30 4.48 9.80
N GLN A 106 -6.21 3.76 10.46
CA GLN A 106 -7.27 3.00 9.78
C GLN A 106 -8.21 3.90 8.97
N ARG A 107 -8.54 5.08 9.51
CA ARG A 107 -9.32 6.11 8.82
C ARG A 107 -8.57 6.63 7.60
N GLN A 108 -7.28 6.91 7.71
CA GLN A 108 -6.45 7.35 6.59
C GLN A 108 -6.29 6.28 5.53
N SER A 109 -6.13 5.00 5.89
CA SER A 109 -6.13 3.90 4.92
C SER A 109 -7.47 3.76 4.19
N THR A 110 -8.59 3.98 4.88
CA THR A 110 -9.93 3.97 4.28
C THR A 110 -10.12 5.17 3.35
N ASN A 111 -9.68 6.35 3.77
CA ASN A 111 -9.72 7.56 2.97
C ASN A 111 -8.78 7.49 1.77
N LEU A 112 -7.61 6.88 1.90
CA LEU A 112 -6.68 6.64 0.79
C LEU A 112 -7.32 5.78 -0.29
N ARG A 113 -7.98 4.68 0.11
CA ARG A 113 -8.75 3.84 -0.81
C ARG A 113 -9.83 4.64 -1.53
N ASN A 114 -10.59 5.47 -0.81
CA ASN A 114 -11.67 6.28 -1.39
C ASN A 114 -11.13 7.39 -2.31
N ALA A 115 -10.09 8.10 -1.90
CA ALA A 115 -9.47 9.18 -2.67
C ALA A 115 -8.86 8.68 -3.99
N LEU A 116 -8.26 7.48 -3.98
CA LEU A 116 -7.64 6.89 -5.17
C LEU A 116 -8.66 6.18 -6.09
N LEU A 117 -9.79 5.73 -5.55
CA LEU A 117 -10.95 5.32 -6.35
C LEU A 117 -11.61 6.50 -7.08
N CYS A 118 -11.56 7.71 -6.50
CA CYS A 118 -12.04 8.94 -7.13
C CYS A 118 -11.15 9.48 -8.27
N SER A 119 -9.98 8.89 -8.55
CA SER A 119 -9.02 9.38 -9.54
C SER A 119 -9.08 8.65 -10.91
N ILE A 120 -10.15 7.89 -11.18
CA ILE A 120 -10.32 7.29 -12.51
C ILE A 120 -10.50 8.42 -13.53
N ASN A 121 -9.53 8.53 -14.46
CA ASN A 121 -9.44 9.49 -15.57
C ASN A 121 -9.11 10.96 -15.21
N GLY A 122 -8.34 11.22 -14.17
CA GLY A 122 -7.69 12.53 -14.00
C GLY A 122 -8.62 13.73 -13.73
N PHE A 123 -9.90 13.50 -13.47
CA PHE A 123 -10.86 14.52 -13.05
C PHE A 123 -11.39 14.20 -11.66
N LEU A 124 -11.30 15.19 -10.77
CA LEU A 124 -11.94 15.16 -9.45
C LEU A 124 -13.46 15.13 -9.63
N ILE A 125 -14.09 13.96 -9.52
CA ILE A 125 -15.55 13.85 -9.47
C ILE A 125 -15.97 13.48 -8.04
N ASN A 126 -16.86 14.30 -7.49
CA ASN A 126 -17.36 14.31 -6.11
C ASN A 126 -18.18 13.09 -5.65
N LEU A 127 -18.09 11.93 -6.31
CA LEU A 127 -18.92 10.77 -5.97
C LEU A 127 -18.16 9.46 -6.21
N CYS A 128 -17.76 8.76 -5.15
CA CYS A 128 -17.38 7.35 -5.30
C CYS A 128 -17.98 6.48 -4.18
N LYS A 129 -19.08 5.79 -4.53
CA LYS A 129 -19.62 4.65 -3.80
C LYS A 129 -18.88 3.38 -4.24
N ARG A 130 -18.36 2.65 -3.24
CA ARG A 130 -17.90 1.24 -3.18
C ARG A 130 -17.57 0.51 -4.49
N SER A 131 -16.31 0.10 -4.63
CA SER A 131 -15.92 -1.19 -5.24
C SER A 131 -14.58 -1.68 -4.68
N PHE A 132 -14.48 -2.98 -4.41
CA PHE A 132 -13.38 -3.67 -3.73
C PHE A 132 -12.11 -3.73 -4.59
N ILE A 133 -10.98 -3.23 -4.07
CA ILE A 133 -9.62 -3.44 -4.65
C ILE A 133 -8.79 -4.27 -3.66
N ARG A 134 -8.08 -5.28 -4.17
CA ARG A 134 -7.11 -6.09 -3.41
C ARG A 134 -5.88 -5.23 -3.09
N MET A 135 -5.61 -5.07 -1.80
CA MET A 135 -4.39 -4.44 -1.28
C MET A 135 -3.20 -5.34 -1.54
N VAL A 136 -2.08 -4.78 -1.98
CA VAL A 136 -0.79 -5.43 -1.81
C VAL A 136 0.02 -4.58 -0.82
N GLU A 137 0.16 -5.11 0.39
CA GLU A 137 1.12 -4.61 1.36
C GLU A 137 2.52 -4.95 0.82
N SER A 138 3.39 -3.95 0.67
CA SER A 138 4.77 -4.21 0.29
C SER A 138 5.52 -4.75 1.51
N THR A 139 5.26 -6.00 1.89
CA THR A 139 6.20 -6.74 2.73
C THR A 139 7.39 -7.07 1.85
N SER A 140 8.34 -6.15 1.74
CA SER A 140 9.71 -6.50 1.36
C SER A 140 10.25 -7.40 2.46
N VAL A 141 10.51 -8.64 2.08
CA VAL A 141 11.29 -9.62 2.85
C VAL A 141 12.64 -8.96 3.14
N PHE A 142 12.90 -8.62 4.40
CA PHE A 142 14.22 -8.18 4.85
C PHE A 142 15.09 -9.42 5.08
N GLU A 143 16.38 -9.27 4.78
CA GLU A 143 17.47 -10.26 4.89
C GLU A 143 17.51 -11.02 6.23
#